data_AF-A0A3C1B2U7-F1
#
_entry.id   AF-A0A3C1B2U7-F1
#
_cell.length_a   1.000
_cell.length_b   1.000
_cell.length_c   1.000
_cell.angle_alpha   90.00
_cell.angle_beta   90.00
_cell.angle_gamma   90.00
#
_symmetry.space_group_name_H-M   'P 1'
#
loop_
_entity.id
_entity.type
_entity.pdbx_description
1 polymer ?
#
loop_
_entity_poly.entity_id
_entity_poly.type
_entity_poly.pdbx_seq_one_letter_code
_entity_poly.pdbx_strand_id
1 'polypeptide(L)'
;MEIVILTGMSGAGKSLAAIYLEDMGFFCIDNLPPDLVPDLVNSFARSSMGRATDIDTKRMAFVIDVRGLDLFDGIIPALDRLSDMKVDYRIIFLDATDQTLLSRYKQSRRNHPLAQGRGIVKAIELERQRLAPIKNLAADVIDTSNLTPGDFRNILYAMLSLSDRDERMTILIQSFGFKYGIPVDCDNVIDVRFIPNPFYIENLKTMSGLDDAVRDYVMGFDETRIFMEMQEKVMEFAIPFYIREGKVRLTIGVGCTGGRHRSVVLAEDLANRLRDNHLRVVVDHRDIDKDPQKPRSSEQAQHAD
;
A
#
# COMPACT_ATOMS: atom_id res chain seq x y z
N MET A 1 -8.58 3.12 17.23
CA MET A 1 -8.38 4.27 16.35
C MET A 1 -6.92 4.63 16.49
N GLU A 2 -6.18 4.69 15.39
CA GLU A 2 -4.76 4.99 15.41
C GLU A 2 -4.59 6.49 15.15
N ILE A 3 -4.03 7.21 16.13
CA ILE A 3 -3.76 8.63 15.99
C ILE A 3 -2.25 8.85 15.95
N VAL A 4 -1.79 9.50 14.89
CA VAL A 4 -0.41 9.96 14.73
C VAL A 4 -0.38 11.47 14.83
N ILE A 5 0.43 12.01 15.73
CA ILE A 5 0.72 13.44 15.81
C ILE A 5 2.12 13.63 15.24
N LEU A 6 2.20 14.27 14.07
CA LEU A 6 3.45 14.56 13.39
C LEU A 6 3.87 16.00 13.68
N THR A 7 5.06 16.18 14.24
CA THR A 7 5.65 17.50 14.46
C THR A 7 7.17 17.44 14.29
N GLY A 8 7.87 18.55 14.49
CA GLY A 8 9.32 18.59 14.34
C GLY A 8 9.85 19.89 13.76
N MET A 9 11.17 19.92 13.59
CA MET A 9 11.88 21.09 13.08
C MET A 9 11.37 21.49 11.69
N SER A 10 11.34 22.79 11.41
CA SER A 10 10.94 23.25 10.09
C SER A 10 12.03 22.95 9.07
N GLY A 11 11.65 22.28 7.98
CA GLY A 11 12.60 21.71 7.00
C GLY A 11 13.03 20.25 7.28
N ALA A 12 12.54 19.63 8.36
CA ALA A 12 12.81 18.22 8.66
C ALA A 12 11.95 17.21 7.85
N GLY A 13 11.10 17.69 6.93
CA GLY A 13 10.33 16.80 6.04
C GLY A 13 8.88 16.53 6.46
N LYS A 14 8.29 17.36 7.34
CA LYS A 14 6.88 17.22 7.80
C LYS A 14 5.88 17.08 6.64
N SER A 15 5.95 17.95 5.64
CA SER A 15 5.06 17.88 4.47
C SER A 15 5.23 16.60 3.66
N LEU A 16 6.45 16.05 3.60
CA LEU A 16 6.72 14.81 2.88
C LEU A 16 6.19 13.60 3.68
N ALA A 17 6.34 13.62 5.00
CA ALA A 17 5.74 12.61 5.87
C ALA A 17 4.20 12.64 5.84
N ALA A 18 3.58 13.82 5.72
CA ALA A 18 2.13 13.93 5.55
C ALA A 18 1.65 13.17 4.30
N ILE A 19 2.32 13.36 3.16
CA ILE A 19 2.03 12.63 1.91
C ILE A 19 2.17 11.12 2.14
N TYR A 20 3.26 10.68 2.78
CA TYR A 20 3.46 9.26 3.05
C TYR A 20 2.43 8.67 4.02
N LEU A 21 1.91 9.45 4.97
CA LEU A 21 0.83 9.04 5.86
C LEU A 21 -0.50 8.93 5.10
N GLU A 22 -0.80 9.85 4.19
CA GLU A 22 -1.95 9.74 3.27
C GLU A 22 -1.85 8.47 2.42
N ASP A 23 -0.67 8.18 1.86
CA ASP A 23 -0.41 6.95 1.10
C ASP A 23 -0.57 5.67 1.95
N MET A 24 -0.42 5.77 3.28
CA MET A 24 -0.69 4.68 4.23
C MET A 24 -2.16 4.57 4.64
N GLY A 25 -3.03 5.46 4.13
CA GLY A 25 -4.45 5.50 4.47
C GLY A 25 -4.75 6.18 5.81
N PHE A 26 -3.92 7.15 6.23
CA PHE A 26 -4.27 8.08 7.31
C PHE A 26 -5.05 9.27 6.75
N PHE A 27 -6.08 9.69 7.45
CA PHE A 27 -6.70 10.99 7.22
C PHE A 27 -5.79 12.09 7.79
N CYS A 28 -5.04 12.75 6.92
CA CYS A 28 -4.07 13.78 7.30
C CYS A 28 -4.70 15.16 7.36
N ILE A 29 -4.46 15.88 8.47
CA ILE A 29 -4.87 17.27 8.66
C ILE A 29 -3.61 18.09 8.94
N ASP A 30 -3.30 19.03 8.04
CA ASP A 30 -2.13 19.91 8.16
C ASP A 30 -2.47 21.24 8.83
N ASN A 31 -1.49 21.79 9.55
CA ASN A 31 -1.53 23.12 10.18
C ASN A 31 -2.74 23.35 11.11
N LEU A 32 -3.10 22.32 11.89
CA LEU A 32 -4.19 22.40 12.86
C LEU A 32 -3.70 22.99 14.20
N PRO A 33 -4.43 23.95 14.80
CA PRO A 33 -4.19 24.38 16.17
C PRO A 33 -4.29 23.19 17.16
N PRO A 34 -3.33 23.00 18.08
CA PRO A 34 -3.33 21.86 19.00
C PRO A 34 -4.62 21.73 19.81
N ASP A 35 -5.22 22.85 20.23
CA ASP A 35 -6.44 22.87 21.05
C ASP A 35 -7.66 22.24 20.37
N LEU A 36 -7.68 22.18 19.04
CA LEU A 36 -8.78 21.62 18.26
C LEU A 36 -8.63 20.12 17.99
N VAL A 37 -7.46 19.54 18.27
CA VAL A 37 -7.22 18.10 18.06
C VAL A 37 -8.22 17.25 18.86
N PRO A 38 -8.45 17.47 20.17
CA PRO A 38 -9.39 16.66 20.95
C PRO A 38 -10.83 16.75 20.44
N ASP A 39 -11.27 17.95 20.03
CA ASP A 39 -12.64 18.18 19.56
C ASP A 39 -12.91 17.47 18.23
N LEU A 40 -11.93 17.47 17.32
CA LEU A 40 -12.01 16.70 16.08
C LEU A 40 -12.04 15.20 16.39
N VAL A 41 -11.13 14.71 17.22
CA VAL A 41 -11.09 13.30 17.63
C VAL A 41 -12.42 12.85 18.21
N ASN A 42 -13.04 13.66 19.07
CA ASN A 42 -14.37 13.38 19.65
C ASN A 42 -15.48 13.36 18.60
N SER A 43 -15.45 14.32 17.66
CA SER A 43 -16.43 14.41 16.57
C SER A 43 -16.35 13.19 15.63
N PHE A 44 -15.15 12.73 15.31
CA PHE A 44 -14.92 11.53 14.51
C PHE A 44 -15.33 10.25 15.26
N ALA A 45 -14.96 10.12 16.55
CA ALA A 45 -15.38 8.99 17.36
C ALA A 45 -16.91 8.83 17.43
N ARG A 46 -17.66 9.95 17.43
CA ARG A 46 -19.13 9.95 17.40
C ARG A 46 -19.72 9.62 16.03
N SER A 47 -19.11 10.08 14.94
CA SER A 47 -19.62 9.82 13.57
C SER A 47 -19.39 8.37 13.13
N SER A 48 -18.29 7.76 13.56
CA SER A 48 -17.97 6.35 13.29
C SER A 48 -18.88 5.34 13.99
N MET A 49 -19.66 5.75 15.01
CA MET A 49 -20.65 4.88 15.67
C MET A 49 -21.97 4.72 14.87
N GLY A 50 -22.20 5.50 13.81
CA GLY A 50 -23.47 5.54 13.08
C GLY A 50 -23.47 5.03 11.63
N ARG A 51 -22.30 4.75 11.03
CA ARG A 51 -22.21 4.28 9.63
C ARG A 51 -21.18 3.17 9.49
N ALA A 52 -21.68 1.97 9.20
CA ALA A 52 -20.91 0.73 9.06
C ALA A 52 -20.18 0.58 7.71
N THR A 53 -19.82 1.66 7.00
CA THR A 53 -19.33 1.56 5.61
C THR A 53 -17.97 2.15 5.29
N ASP A 54 -17.32 2.95 6.15
CA ASP A 54 -16.09 3.63 5.72
C ASP A 54 -14.87 3.09 6.47
N ILE A 55 -14.17 2.18 5.81
CA ILE A 55 -12.91 1.53 6.20
C ILE A 55 -11.79 2.56 6.53
N ASP A 56 -11.93 3.82 6.12
CA ASP A 56 -10.88 4.85 6.18
C ASP A 56 -10.86 5.73 7.44
N THR A 57 -11.86 5.68 8.32
CA THR A 57 -11.94 6.62 9.47
C THR A 57 -11.21 6.16 10.74
N LYS A 58 -10.51 5.02 10.71
CA LYS A 58 -9.83 4.47 11.89
C LYS A 58 -8.42 5.03 12.12
N ARG A 59 -7.83 5.73 11.14
CA ARG A 59 -6.45 6.22 11.19
C ARG A 59 -6.39 7.72 10.89
N MET A 60 -5.95 8.52 11.85
CA MET A 60 -5.85 9.98 11.72
C MET A 60 -4.42 10.45 11.94
N ALA A 61 -3.97 11.39 11.12
CA ALA A 61 -2.67 12.03 11.28
C ALA A 61 -2.82 13.55 11.38
N PHE A 62 -2.27 14.14 12.43
CA PHE A 62 -2.29 15.57 12.67
C PHE A 62 -0.89 16.14 12.50
N VAL A 63 -0.70 17.01 11.51
CA VAL A 63 0.58 17.70 11.30
C VAL A 63 0.54 19.05 12.01
N ILE A 64 1.33 19.18 13.06
CA ILE A 64 1.37 20.38 13.90
C ILE A 64 2.64 21.18 13.55
N ASP A 65 2.45 22.35 12.93
CA ASP A 65 3.53 23.27 12.54
C ASP A 65 3.70 24.41 13.56
N VAL A 66 4.93 24.86 13.75
CA VAL A 66 5.36 25.76 14.85
C VAL A 66 5.18 27.23 14.48
N ARG A 67 4.06 27.58 13.85
CA ARG A 67 3.84 28.94 13.32
C ARG A 67 3.31 29.96 14.34
N GLY A 68 3.29 29.63 15.63
CA GLY A 68 2.79 30.51 16.68
C GLY A 68 3.61 30.46 17.97
N LEU A 69 3.55 31.55 18.74
CA LEU A 69 4.12 31.68 20.09
C LEU A 69 3.32 30.89 21.15
N ASP A 70 2.11 30.44 20.82
CA ASP A 70 1.12 29.89 21.77
C ASP A 70 1.04 28.34 21.76
N LEU A 71 2.00 27.64 21.12
CA LEU A 71 1.93 26.19 20.91
C LEU A 71 2.12 25.37 22.20
N PHE A 72 2.97 25.83 23.13
CA PHE A 72 3.23 25.13 24.39
C PHE A 72 2.03 25.15 25.32
N ASP A 73 1.34 26.29 25.35
CA ASP A 73 0.15 26.46 26.18
C ASP A 73 -1.04 25.63 25.67
N GLY A 74 -1.08 25.30 24.37
CA GLY A 74 -2.17 24.51 23.79
C GLY A 74 -1.89 23.01 23.65
N ILE A 75 -0.66 22.59 23.31
CA ILE A 75 -0.40 21.17 23.00
C ILE A 75 -0.42 20.27 24.23
N ILE A 76 0.14 20.71 25.37
CA ILE A 76 0.13 19.89 26.59
C ILE A 76 -1.31 19.68 27.07
N PRO A 77 -2.15 20.72 27.23
CA PRO A 77 -3.56 20.52 27.58
C PRO A 77 -4.34 19.70 26.55
N ALA A 78 -4.01 19.81 25.27
CA ALA A 78 -4.64 18.97 24.24
C ALA A 78 -4.28 17.49 24.42
N LEU A 79 -3.01 17.18 24.69
CA LEU A 79 -2.56 15.81 24.97
C LEU A 79 -3.21 15.25 26.25
N ASP A 80 -3.28 16.05 27.32
CA ASP A 80 -3.95 15.66 28.56
C ASP A 80 -5.43 15.32 28.32
N ARG A 81 -6.14 16.15 27.53
CA ARG A 81 -7.53 15.87 27.14
C ARG A 81 -7.67 14.58 26.33
N LEU A 82 -6.73 14.30 25.42
CA LEU A 82 -6.74 13.03 24.66
C LEU A 82 -6.52 11.82 25.58
N SER A 83 -5.63 11.94 26.57
CA SER A 83 -5.41 10.93 27.59
C SER A 83 -6.66 10.73 28.47
N ASP A 84 -7.33 11.80 28.90
CA ASP A 84 -8.59 11.73 29.65
C ASP A 84 -9.71 11.05 28.85
N MET A 85 -9.72 11.25 27.53
CA MET A 85 -10.63 10.57 26.60
C MET A 85 -10.27 9.10 26.36
N LYS A 86 -9.17 8.59 26.94
CA LYS A 86 -8.63 7.23 26.75
C LYS A 86 -8.36 6.89 25.28
N VAL A 87 -7.88 7.87 24.54
CA VAL A 87 -7.50 7.70 23.14
C VAL A 87 -6.00 7.50 23.05
N ASP A 88 -5.58 6.35 22.51
CA ASP A 88 -4.17 6.10 22.24
C ASP A 88 -3.68 6.98 21.08
N TYR A 89 -2.54 7.63 21.28
CA TYR A 89 -1.89 8.45 20.26
C TYR A 89 -0.38 8.21 20.25
N ARG A 90 0.25 8.43 19.10
CA ARG A 90 1.70 8.33 18.91
C ARG A 90 2.25 9.65 18.37
N ILE A 91 3.20 10.24 19.09
CA ILE A 91 3.87 11.47 18.65
C ILE A 91 5.16 11.11 17.92
N ILE A 92 5.28 11.57 16.67
CA ILE A 92 6.47 11.43 15.82
C ILE A 92 7.12 12.80 15.68
N PHE A 93 8.36 12.92 16.12
CA PHE A 93 9.14 14.14 15.99
C PHE A 93 10.19 14.00 14.89
N LEU A 94 10.10 14.85 13.86
CA LEU A 94 11.10 14.92 12.80
C LEU A 94 12.20 15.92 13.14
N ASP A 95 13.45 15.47 13.12
CA ASP A 95 14.62 16.31 13.36
C ASP A 95 15.58 16.24 12.16
N ALA A 96 16.50 17.18 12.11
CA ALA A 96 17.70 17.13 11.29
C ALA A 96 18.75 18.07 11.88
N THR A 97 20.02 17.87 11.51
CA THR A 97 21.09 18.79 11.89
C THR A 97 20.82 20.20 11.37
N ASP A 98 21.30 21.20 12.11
CA ASP A 98 21.12 22.61 11.75
C ASP A 98 21.72 22.92 10.36
N GLN A 99 22.81 22.24 10.00
CA GLN A 99 23.43 22.34 8.68
C GLN A 99 22.51 21.83 7.57
N THR A 100 21.89 20.66 7.76
CA THR A 100 20.93 20.10 6.80
C THR A 100 19.70 20.99 6.67
N LEU A 101 19.13 21.46 7.79
CA LEU A 101 17.98 22.36 7.79
C LEU A 101 18.29 23.67 7.04
N LEU A 102 19.44 24.29 7.34
CA LEU A 102 19.88 25.51 6.66
C LEU A 102 20.03 25.30 5.14
N SER A 103 20.60 24.16 4.72
CA SER A 103 20.73 23.81 3.30
C SER A 103 19.36 23.67 2.61
N ARG A 104 18.42 22.94 3.22
CA ARG A 104 17.06 22.75 2.70
C ARG A 104 16.27 24.06 2.59
N TYR A 105 16.44 24.96 3.56
CA TYR A 105 15.83 26.30 3.51
C TYR A 105 16.37 27.15 2.35
N LYS A 106 17.69 27.14 2.15
CA LYS A 106 18.32 27.85 1.02
C LYS A 106 17.82 27.32 -0.33
N GLN A 107 17.60 26.01 -0.44
CA GLN A 107 17.09 25.37 -1.66
C GLN A 107 15.61 25.68 -1.91
N SER A 108 14.78 25.61 -0.88
CA SER A 108 13.32 25.82 -1.02
C SER A 108 12.91 27.29 -1.19
N ARG A 109 13.82 28.24 -0.95
CA ARG A 109 13.57 29.70 -0.96
C ARG A 109 12.39 30.14 -0.08
N ARG A 110 11.98 29.31 0.89
CA ARG A 110 10.89 29.63 1.82
C ARG A 110 11.42 30.44 3.00
N ASN A 111 10.63 31.40 3.46
CA ASN A 111 10.94 32.13 4.69
C ASN A 111 10.72 31.22 5.90
N HIS A 112 11.67 31.21 6.84
CA HIS A 112 11.50 30.51 8.10
C HIS A 112 10.47 31.28 8.97
N PRO A 113 9.46 30.60 9.56
CA PRO A 113 8.40 31.25 10.33
C PRO A 113 8.87 32.20 11.45
N LEU A 114 10.02 31.92 12.08
CA LEU A 114 10.61 32.71 13.17
C LEU A 114 11.70 33.69 12.71
N ALA A 115 11.97 33.80 11.41
CA ALA A 115 13.02 34.68 10.88
C ALA A 115 12.62 36.17 10.83
N GLN A 116 11.61 36.62 11.60
CA GLN A 116 11.12 38.01 11.72
C GLN A 116 12.26 39.02 12.04
N GLY A 117 13.09 39.36 11.06
CA GLY A 117 14.29 40.19 11.21
C GLY A 117 15.55 39.47 11.74
N ARG A 118 15.56 38.13 11.84
CA ARG A 118 16.69 37.34 12.39
C ARG A 118 17.31 36.42 11.33
N GLY A 119 18.61 36.17 11.43
CA GLY A 119 19.30 35.20 10.57
C GLY A 119 18.75 33.78 10.76
N ILE A 120 18.68 33.00 9.67
CA ILE A 120 18.11 31.65 9.64
C ILE A 120 18.71 30.73 10.70
N VAL A 121 20.01 30.83 10.95
CA VAL A 121 20.72 30.04 12.00
C VAL A 121 20.11 30.28 13.38
N LYS A 122 19.94 31.55 13.77
CA LYS A 122 19.32 31.91 15.06
C LYS A 122 17.85 31.50 15.13
N ALA A 123 17.15 31.47 14.00
CA ALA A 123 15.76 31.02 13.95
C ALA A 123 15.66 29.50 14.20
N ILE A 124 16.55 28.70 13.60
CA ILE A 124 16.63 27.25 13.81
C ILE A 124 16.99 26.95 15.28
N GLU A 125 17.99 27.64 15.84
CA GLU A 125 18.38 27.47 17.26
C GLU A 125 17.20 27.75 18.21
N LEU A 126 16.48 28.85 17.98
CA LEU A 126 15.31 29.21 18.78
C LEU A 126 14.18 28.19 18.61
N GLU A 127 13.93 27.73 17.39
CA GLU A 127 12.93 26.70 17.12
C GLU A 127 13.27 25.40 17.87
N ARG A 128 14.54 24.99 17.87
CA ARG A 128 15.02 23.79 18.57
C ARG A 128 14.85 23.91 20.08
N GLN A 129 15.21 25.06 20.66
CA GLN A 129 15.02 25.32 22.09
C GLN A 129 13.54 25.28 22.46
N ARG A 130 12.69 25.87 21.62
CA ARG A 130 11.24 25.82 21.82
C ARG A 130 10.76 24.38 21.76
N LEU A 131 11.02 23.66 20.67
CA LEU A 131 10.51 22.29 20.46
C LEU A 131 11.07 21.21 21.39
N ALA A 132 12.11 21.50 22.18
CA ALA A 132 12.75 20.52 23.06
C ALA A 132 11.78 19.77 24.00
N PRO A 133 10.78 20.40 24.65
CA PRO A 133 9.83 19.69 25.50
C PRO A 133 8.94 18.73 24.70
N ILE A 134 8.49 19.12 23.50
CA ILE A 134 7.68 18.25 22.62
C ILE A 134 8.53 17.08 22.13
N LYS A 135 9.80 17.32 21.80
CA LYS A 135 10.75 16.26 21.45
C LYS A 135 10.91 15.23 22.58
N ASN A 136 10.90 15.67 23.83
CA ASN A 136 10.98 14.77 24.99
C ASN A 136 9.69 13.96 25.23
N LEU A 137 8.54 14.48 24.79
CA LEU A 137 7.25 13.78 24.84
C LEU A 137 7.02 12.85 23.64
N ALA A 138 7.86 12.97 22.60
CA ALA A 138 7.72 12.17 21.40
C ALA A 138 8.02 10.69 21.68
N ALA A 139 7.14 9.81 21.22
CA ALA A 139 7.38 8.37 21.28
C ALA A 139 8.57 8.00 20.39
N ASP A 140 8.72 8.70 19.26
CA ASP A 140 9.76 8.44 18.28
C ASP A 140 10.32 9.74 17.73
N VAL A 141 11.64 9.75 17.55
CA VAL A 141 12.39 10.85 16.92
C VAL A 141 13.07 10.31 15.68
N ILE A 142 12.75 10.87 14.52
CA ILE A 142 13.38 10.49 13.24
C ILE A 142 14.36 11.57 12.83
N ASP A 143 15.65 11.23 12.77
CA ASP A 143 16.69 12.09 12.21
C ASP A 143 16.71 11.96 10.67
N THR A 144 16.30 13.02 9.99
CA THR A 144 16.24 13.08 8.53
C THR A 144 17.49 13.65 7.88
N SER A 145 18.58 13.89 8.63
CA SER A 145 19.76 14.63 8.17
C SER A 145 20.40 14.06 6.93
N ASN A 146 20.51 12.73 6.86
CA ASN A 146 21.21 11.99 5.81
C ASN A 146 20.28 11.03 5.05
N LEU A 147 18.96 11.21 5.17
CA LEU A 147 17.98 10.35 4.53
C LEU A 147 17.60 10.89 3.17
N THR A 148 17.55 10.01 2.16
CA THR A 148 16.82 10.29 0.93
C THR A 148 15.30 10.23 1.19
N PRO A 149 14.47 10.79 0.29
CA PRO A 149 13.01 10.62 0.39
C PRO A 149 12.58 9.15 0.48
N GLY A 150 13.23 8.26 -0.26
CA GLY A 150 12.97 6.82 -0.22
C GLY A 150 13.33 6.18 1.12
N ASP A 151 14.50 6.51 1.69
CA ASP A 151 14.90 6.00 3.01
C ASP A 151 13.94 6.48 4.10
N PHE A 152 13.58 7.76 4.06
CA PHE A 152 12.64 8.34 5.01
C PHE A 152 11.26 7.71 4.92
N ARG A 153 10.76 7.49 3.70
CA ARG A 153 9.54 6.72 3.46
C ARG A 153 9.64 5.35 4.11
N ASN A 154 10.69 4.59 3.82
CA ASN A 154 10.85 3.23 4.34
C ASN A 154 10.90 3.16 5.86
N ILE A 155 11.56 4.12 6.52
CA ILE A 155 11.57 4.23 7.99
C ILE A 155 10.16 4.51 8.52
N LEU A 156 9.45 5.49 7.96
CA LEU A 156 8.10 5.83 8.41
C LEU A 156 7.13 4.67 8.18
N TYR A 157 7.24 3.99 7.03
CA TYR A 157 6.51 2.76 6.74
C TYR A 157 6.82 1.69 7.78
N ALA A 158 8.07 1.32 8.00
CA ALA A 158 8.44 0.28 8.97
C ALA A 158 7.96 0.59 10.40
N MET A 159 8.06 1.85 10.82
CA MET A 159 7.66 2.30 12.16
C MET A 159 6.15 2.23 12.40
N LEU A 160 5.34 2.52 11.37
CA LEU A 160 3.88 2.53 11.43
C LEU A 160 3.25 1.25 10.87
N SER A 161 4.03 0.33 10.32
CA SER A 161 3.56 -1.02 9.91
C SER A 161 3.57 -2.02 11.06
N LEU A 162 3.94 -1.61 12.29
CA LEU A 162 4.04 -2.53 13.42
C LEU A 162 2.67 -3.08 13.89
N SER A 163 1.56 -2.60 13.33
CA SER A 163 0.20 -3.05 13.64
C SER A 163 -0.47 -3.92 12.57
N ASP A 164 0.08 -4.08 11.35
CA ASP A 164 -0.39 -5.11 10.39
C ASP A 164 0.67 -5.33 9.31
N ARG A 165 1.33 -6.49 9.37
CA ARG A 165 2.44 -6.85 8.48
C ARG A 165 2.04 -7.21 7.04
N ASP A 166 0.76 -7.17 6.66
CA ASP A 166 0.31 -7.88 5.45
C ASP A 166 -0.57 -7.14 4.44
N GLU A 167 -0.94 -5.86 4.61
CA GLU A 167 -1.97 -5.25 3.74
C GLU A 167 -1.49 -4.25 2.67
N ARG A 168 -0.18 -4.00 2.49
CA ARG A 168 0.25 -2.86 1.64
C ARG A 168 0.42 -3.18 0.15
N MET A 169 0.64 -4.45 -0.22
CA MET A 169 0.78 -4.82 -1.62
C MET A 169 -0.32 -5.81 -2.02
N THR A 170 -1.14 -5.42 -2.99
CA THR A 170 -2.09 -6.34 -3.62
C THR A 170 -1.44 -7.03 -4.80
N ILE A 171 -1.44 -8.35 -4.82
CA ILE A 171 -0.99 -9.15 -5.96
C ILE A 171 -2.20 -9.49 -6.81
N LEU A 172 -2.20 -9.05 -8.07
CA LEU A 172 -3.18 -9.48 -9.06
C LEU A 172 -2.57 -10.56 -9.93
N ILE A 173 -3.15 -11.76 -9.93
CA ILE A 173 -2.77 -12.83 -10.84
C ILE A 173 -3.82 -12.91 -11.93
N GLN A 174 -3.43 -12.64 -13.16
CA GLN A 174 -4.34 -12.57 -14.29
C GLN A 174 -4.03 -13.64 -15.32
N SER A 175 -4.96 -14.58 -15.54
CA SER A 175 -4.82 -15.55 -16.61
C SER A 175 -5.23 -14.96 -17.96
N PHE A 176 -4.49 -15.25 -19.03
CA PHE A 176 -4.79 -14.72 -20.36
C PHE A 176 -4.37 -15.66 -21.50
N GLY A 177 -4.89 -15.37 -22.70
CA GLY A 177 -4.54 -16.02 -23.95
C GLY A 177 -3.59 -15.15 -24.78
N PHE A 178 -2.41 -15.66 -25.13
CA PHE A 178 -1.45 -14.98 -26.01
C PHE A 178 -2.05 -14.58 -27.36
N LYS A 179 -3.01 -15.34 -27.88
CA LYS A 179 -3.70 -14.98 -29.13
C LYS A 179 -4.52 -13.69 -29.03
N TYR A 180 -4.83 -13.24 -27.81
CA TYR A 180 -5.52 -11.98 -27.52
C TYR A 180 -4.57 -10.88 -27.01
N GLY A 181 -3.25 -11.11 -27.05
CA GLY A 181 -2.21 -10.18 -26.59
C GLY A 181 -1.93 -10.27 -25.08
N ILE A 182 -0.75 -9.83 -24.67
CA ILE A 182 -0.38 -9.74 -23.24
C ILE A 182 -1.14 -8.57 -22.59
N PRO A 183 -1.69 -8.70 -21.37
CA PRO A 183 -2.26 -7.56 -20.66
C PRO A 183 -1.21 -6.46 -20.48
N VAL A 184 -1.60 -5.22 -20.73
CA VAL A 184 -0.68 -4.07 -20.76
C VAL A 184 -0.15 -3.69 -19.37
N ASP A 185 -0.84 -4.12 -18.32
CA ASP A 185 -0.55 -3.82 -16.92
C ASP A 185 0.19 -4.96 -16.20
N CYS A 186 0.67 -5.98 -16.93
CA CYS A 186 1.50 -7.03 -16.34
C CYS A 186 2.91 -6.53 -16.02
N ASP A 187 3.34 -6.73 -14.77
CA ASP A 187 4.73 -6.54 -14.34
C ASP A 187 5.59 -7.77 -14.63
N ASN A 188 5.00 -8.97 -14.45
CA ASN A 188 5.62 -10.26 -14.72
C ASN A 188 4.72 -11.08 -15.64
N VAL A 189 5.30 -11.82 -16.58
CA VAL A 189 4.56 -12.69 -17.50
C VAL A 189 5.16 -14.09 -17.46
N ILE A 190 4.31 -15.07 -17.16
CA ILE A 190 4.63 -16.49 -17.07
C ILE A 190 4.00 -17.20 -18.26
N ASP A 191 4.81 -17.70 -19.19
CA ASP A 191 4.35 -18.49 -20.34
C ASP A 191 4.23 -19.97 -19.97
N VAL A 192 3.02 -20.52 -20.06
CA VAL A 192 2.70 -21.91 -19.71
C VAL A 192 2.31 -22.75 -20.93
N ARG A 193 2.61 -22.28 -22.15
CA ARG A 193 2.25 -22.99 -23.40
C ARG A 193 2.97 -24.32 -23.60
N PHE A 194 4.07 -24.57 -22.88
CA PHE A 194 4.84 -25.81 -22.94
C PHE A 194 4.16 -26.99 -22.21
N ILE A 195 3.23 -26.71 -21.30
CA ILE A 195 2.53 -27.72 -20.51
C ILE A 195 1.56 -28.53 -21.39
N PRO A 196 1.39 -29.84 -21.16
CA PRO A 196 0.46 -30.69 -21.90
C PRO A 196 -0.93 -30.06 -22.04
N ASN A 197 -1.45 -30.08 -23.27
CA ASN A 197 -2.60 -29.26 -23.65
C ASN A 197 -3.92 -30.04 -23.54
N PRO A 198 -4.81 -29.73 -22.57
CA PRO A 198 -6.09 -30.42 -22.40
C PRO A 198 -7.05 -30.24 -23.58
N PHE A 199 -6.80 -29.26 -24.47
CA PHE A 199 -7.63 -29.02 -25.65
C PHE A 199 -7.72 -30.23 -26.60
N TYR A 200 -6.72 -31.11 -26.60
CA TYR A 200 -6.72 -32.32 -27.44
C TYR A 200 -7.51 -33.49 -26.84
N ILE A 201 -8.05 -33.33 -25.63
CA ILE A 201 -8.83 -34.35 -24.96
C ILE A 201 -10.30 -33.97 -25.05
N GLU A 202 -11.08 -34.81 -25.73
CA GLU A 202 -12.44 -34.51 -26.16
C GLU A 202 -13.36 -34.09 -25.01
N ASN A 203 -13.27 -34.77 -23.86
CA ASN A 203 -14.06 -34.47 -22.67
C ASN A 203 -13.57 -33.24 -21.88
N LEU A 204 -12.33 -32.79 -22.07
CA LEU A 204 -11.79 -31.60 -21.38
C LEU A 204 -11.86 -30.33 -22.23
N LYS A 205 -11.96 -30.47 -23.55
CA LYS A 205 -11.87 -29.38 -24.52
C LYS A 205 -12.87 -28.24 -24.30
N THR A 206 -14.08 -28.56 -23.85
CA THR A 206 -15.17 -27.59 -23.62
C THR A 206 -15.16 -27.03 -22.20
N MET A 207 -14.42 -27.65 -21.29
CA MET A 207 -14.28 -27.24 -19.90
C MET A 207 -13.35 -26.02 -19.79
N SER A 208 -13.09 -25.56 -18.58
CA SER A 208 -12.20 -24.46 -18.24
C SER A 208 -11.22 -24.91 -17.16
N GLY A 209 -10.18 -24.12 -16.91
CA GLY A 209 -9.26 -24.41 -15.81
C GLY A 209 -9.85 -24.28 -14.41
N LEU A 210 -11.10 -23.80 -14.29
CA LEU A 210 -11.84 -23.81 -13.02
C LEU A 210 -12.47 -25.17 -12.73
N ASP A 211 -12.58 -26.05 -13.75
CA ASP A 211 -13.18 -27.36 -13.58
C ASP A 211 -12.13 -28.39 -13.08
N ASP A 212 -12.51 -29.17 -12.07
CA ASP A 212 -11.63 -30.14 -11.40
C ASP A 212 -10.94 -31.10 -12.39
N ALA A 213 -11.66 -31.60 -13.39
CA ALA A 213 -11.09 -32.53 -14.38
C ALA A 213 -9.96 -31.90 -15.21
N VAL A 214 -10.03 -30.60 -15.51
CA VAL A 214 -8.97 -29.88 -16.22
C VAL A 214 -7.81 -29.58 -15.27
N ARG A 215 -8.11 -29.19 -14.03
CA ARG A 215 -7.08 -28.98 -12.99
C ARG A 215 -6.28 -30.26 -12.77
N ASP A 216 -6.95 -31.38 -12.53
CA ASP A 216 -6.33 -32.67 -12.22
C ASP A 216 -5.48 -33.16 -13.40
N TYR A 217 -5.95 -32.95 -14.64
CA TYR A 217 -5.14 -33.23 -15.83
C TYR A 217 -3.87 -32.39 -15.88
N VAL A 218 -3.99 -31.06 -15.75
CA VAL A 218 -2.85 -30.13 -15.86
C VAL A 218 -1.84 -30.34 -14.73
N MET A 219 -2.31 -30.55 -13.50
CA MET A 219 -1.49 -30.76 -12.30
C MET A 219 -0.96 -32.19 -12.16
N GLY A 220 -1.45 -33.12 -12.99
CA GLY A 220 -1.00 -34.52 -13.00
C GLY A 220 0.44 -34.70 -13.47
N PHE A 221 0.97 -33.75 -14.24
CA PHE A 221 2.30 -33.78 -14.82
C PHE A 221 3.39 -33.24 -13.88
N ASP A 222 4.54 -33.94 -13.82
CA ASP A 222 5.67 -33.54 -12.97
C ASP A 222 6.24 -32.18 -13.40
N GLU A 223 6.37 -31.94 -14.71
CA GLU A 223 6.87 -30.67 -15.24
C GLU A 223 6.01 -29.48 -14.82
N THR A 224 4.68 -29.66 -14.69
CA THR A 224 3.78 -28.63 -14.20
C THR A 224 4.08 -28.31 -12.74
N ARG A 225 4.13 -29.34 -11.88
CA ARG A 225 4.36 -29.17 -10.44
C ARG A 225 5.71 -28.53 -10.14
N ILE A 226 6.77 -29.06 -10.76
CA ILE A 226 8.14 -28.53 -10.61
C ILE A 226 8.20 -27.07 -11.06
N PHE A 227 7.55 -26.73 -12.18
CA PHE A 227 7.52 -25.36 -12.66
C PHE A 227 6.82 -24.42 -11.66
N MET A 228 5.68 -24.82 -11.10
CA MET A 228 4.95 -23.99 -10.13
C MET A 228 5.73 -23.80 -8.83
N GLU A 229 6.44 -24.82 -8.33
CA GLU A 229 7.34 -24.68 -7.19
C GLU A 229 8.48 -23.70 -7.46
N MET A 230 9.00 -23.66 -8.69
CA MET A 230 10.02 -22.66 -9.08
C MET A 230 9.43 -21.25 -9.13
N GLN A 231 8.21 -21.09 -9.67
CA GLN A 231 7.53 -19.79 -9.69
C GLN A 231 7.27 -19.27 -8.27
N GLU A 232 6.81 -20.14 -7.38
CA GLU A 232 6.62 -19.82 -5.96
C GLU A 232 7.91 -19.30 -5.33
N LYS A 233 9.02 -20.04 -5.45
CA LYS A 233 10.33 -19.63 -4.91
C LYS A 233 10.81 -18.28 -5.47
N VAL A 234 10.58 -18.03 -6.76
CA VAL A 234 10.92 -16.74 -7.38
C VAL A 234 10.08 -15.62 -6.77
N MET A 235 8.78 -15.83 -6.59
CA MET A 235 7.88 -14.84 -6.01
C MET A 235 8.17 -14.58 -4.53
N GLU A 236 8.37 -15.63 -3.73
CA GLU A 236 8.79 -15.52 -2.32
C GLU A 236 10.07 -14.71 -2.17
N PHE A 237 11.04 -14.90 -3.08
CA PHE A 237 12.25 -14.12 -3.08
C PHE A 237 12.02 -12.66 -3.48
N ALA A 238 11.25 -12.41 -4.56
CA ALA A 238 11.12 -11.07 -5.15
C ALA A 238 10.13 -10.14 -4.42
N ILE A 239 9.01 -10.68 -3.91
CA ILE A 239 7.93 -9.93 -3.28
C ILE A 239 8.41 -8.99 -2.15
N PRO A 240 9.26 -9.43 -1.20
CA PRO A 240 9.77 -8.55 -0.15
C PRO A 240 10.54 -7.33 -0.68
N PHE A 241 11.21 -7.47 -1.84
CA PHE A 241 11.93 -6.37 -2.47
C PHE A 241 11.00 -5.42 -3.23
N TYR A 242 9.93 -5.92 -3.86
CA TYR A 242 8.88 -5.07 -4.42
C TYR A 242 8.18 -4.24 -3.33
N ILE A 243 7.86 -4.86 -2.20
CA ILE A 243 7.26 -4.17 -1.05
C ILE A 243 8.23 -3.10 -0.52
N ARG A 244 9.51 -3.43 -0.37
CA ARG A 244 10.54 -2.48 0.07
C ARG A 244 10.68 -1.28 -0.86
N GLU A 245 10.58 -1.50 -2.17
CA GLU A 245 10.61 -0.41 -3.15
C GLU A 245 9.29 0.37 -3.22
N GLY A 246 8.30 -0.03 -2.43
CA GLY A 246 7.05 0.70 -2.29
C GLY A 246 5.98 0.35 -3.32
N LYS A 247 6.14 -0.75 -4.04
CA LYS A 247 5.14 -1.20 -5.01
C LYS A 247 3.85 -1.60 -4.28
N VAL A 248 2.76 -0.91 -4.58
CA VAL A 248 1.45 -1.13 -3.94
C VAL A 248 0.60 -2.18 -4.66
N ARG A 249 0.89 -2.44 -5.93
CA ARG A 249 0.23 -3.47 -6.75
C ARG A 249 1.24 -4.18 -7.62
N LEU A 250 1.23 -5.51 -7.59
CA LEU A 250 2.04 -6.37 -8.44
C LEU A 250 1.11 -7.20 -9.33
N THR A 251 1.18 -7.01 -10.65
CA THR A 251 0.36 -7.78 -11.59
C THR A 251 1.19 -8.88 -12.26
N ILE A 252 0.78 -10.13 -12.07
CA ILE A 252 1.41 -11.34 -12.63
C ILE A 252 0.48 -11.92 -13.68
N GLY A 253 0.89 -11.88 -14.95
CA GLY A 253 0.16 -12.49 -16.05
C GLY A 253 0.55 -13.95 -16.25
N VAL A 254 -0.41 -14.87 -16.27
CA VAL A 254 -0.19 -16.29 -16.62
C VAL A 254 -0.80 -16.56 -17.99
N GLY A 255 0.03 -16.86 -18.97
CA GLY A 255 -0.36 -16.92 -20.39
C GLY A 255 -0.35 -18.33 -20.96
N CYS A 256 -1.46 -18.75 -21.56
CA CYS A 256 -1.49 -19.90 -22.49
C CYS A 256 -1.97 -19.45 -23.87
N THR A 257 -2.17 -20.34 -24.84
CA THR A 257 -2.61 -19.89 -26.18
C THR A 257 -3.99 -19.23 -26.16
N GLY A 258 -4.97 -19.88 -25.53
CA GLY A 258 -6.38 -19.46 -25.58
C GLY A 258 -6.93 -18.83 -24.30
N GLY A 259 -6.18 -18.84 -23.20
CA GLY A 259 -6.59 -18.20 -21.94
C GLY A 259 -7.66 -18.95 -21.13
N ARG A 260 -7.99 -20.20 -21.46
CA ARG A 260 -9.13 -20.94 -20.88
C ARG A 260 -8.76 -22.10 -19.96
N HIS A 261 -7.69 -22.84 -20.26
CA HIS A 261 -7.34 -24.09 -19.55
C HIS A 261 -6.09 -23.92 -18.67
N ARG A 262 -4.90 -24.17 -19.23
CA ARG A 262 -3.61 -24.16 -18.52
C ARG A 262 -3.35 -22.88 -17.74
N SER A 263 -3.56 -21.72 -18.37
CA SER A 263 -3.35 -20.43 -17.72
C SER A 263 -4.28 -20.20 -16.53
N VAL A 264 -5.53 -20.67 -16.61
CA VAL A 264 -6.53 -20.53 -15.55
C VAL A 264 -6.14 -21.42 -14.37
N VAL A 265 -5.84 -22.70 -14.63
CA VAL A 265 -5.37 -23.65 -13.60
C VAL A 265 -4.17 -23.09 -12.84
N LEU A 266 -3.16 -22.61 -13.55
CA LEU A 266 -1.91 -22.18 -12.92
C LEU A 266 -1.98 -20.79 -12.30
N ALA A 267 -2.91 -19.94 -12.74
CA ALA A 267 -3.21 -18.69 -12.05
C ALA A 267 -3.82 -18.97 -10.66
N GLU A 268 -4.78 -19.89 -10.59
CA GLU A 268 -5.39 -20.31 -9.31
C GLU A 268 -4.39 -21.03 -8.39
N ASP A 269 -3.57 -21.94 -8.93
CA ASP A 269 -2.53 -22.64 -8.15
C ASP A 269 -1.51 -21.65 -7.55
N LEU A 270 -1.00 -20.71 -8.36
CA LEU A 270 -0.09 -19.67 -7.86
C LEU A 270 -0.75 -18.79 -6.81
N ALA A 271 -2.04 -18.47 -6.99
CA ALA A 271 -2.76 -17.65 -6.03
C ALA A 271 -2.86 -18.33 -4.67
N ASN A 272 -3.16 -19.62 -4.64
CA ASN A 272 -3.27 -20.39 -3.40
C ASN A 272 -1.92 -20.47 -2.68
N ARG A 273 -0.83 -20.77 -3.40
CA ARG A 273 0.54 -20.75 -2.83
C ARG A 273 0.91 -19.41 -2.21
N LEU A 274 0.55 -18.30 -2.85
CA LEU A 274 0.87 -16.97 -2.34
C LEU A 274 -0.06 -16.50 -1.20
N ARG A 275 -1.31 -16.95 -1.15
CA ARG A 275 -2.24 -16.65 -0.04
C ARG A 275 -1.80 -17.27 1.27
N ASP A 276 -1.22 -18.47 1.22
CA ASP A 276 -0.69 -19.15 2.41
C ASP A 276 0.44 -18.36 3.10
N ASN A 277 1.07 -17.43 2.37
CA ASN A 277 2.09 -16.51 2.86
C ASN A 277 1.53 -15.18 3.42
N HIS A 278 0.24 -15.15 3.80
CA HIS A 278 -0.47 -13.97 4.33
C HIS A 278 -0.58 -12.76 3.37
N LEU A 279 -0.35 -12.95 2.08
CA LEU A 279 -0.42 -11.87 1.09
C LEU A 279 -1.86 -11.66 0.60
N ARG A 280 -2.21 -10.40 0.30
CA ARG A 280 -3.47 -10.08 -0.38
C ARG A 280 -3.38 -10.42 -1.88
N VAL A 281 -3.98 -11.55 -2.27
CA VAL A 281 -3.96 -12.04 -3.66
C VAL A 281 -5.36 -12.08 -4.29
N VAL A 282 -5.49 -11.42 -5.44
CA VAL A 282 -6.69 -11.38 -6.28
C VAL A 282 -6.41 -12.13 -7.59
N VAL A 283 -7.38 -12.89 -8.07
CA VAL A 283 -7.30 -13.61 -9.35
C VAL A 283 -8.30 -13.02 -10.33
N ASP A 284 -7.88 -12.84 -11.58
CA ASP A 284 -8.75 -12.46 -12.69
C ASP A 284 -8.52 -13.36 -13.91
N HIS A 285 -9.59 -13.68 -14.64
CA HIS A 285 -9.54 -14.56 -15.81
C HIS A 285 -10.00 -13.85 -17.08
N ARG A 286 -9.16 -12.93 -17.57
CA ARG A 286 -9.44 -12.02 -18.70
C ARG A 286 -10.12 -12.65 -19.92
N ASP A 287 -9.70 -13.86 -20.31
CA ASP A 287 -10.08 -14.46 -21.59
C ASP A 287 -10.87 -15.78 -21.45
N ILE A 288 -11.26 -16.18 -20.24
CA ILE A 288 -11.86 -17.51 -19.98
C ILE A 288 -13.13 -17.77 -20.81
N ASP A 289 -13.91 -16.71 -21.07
CA ASP A 289 -15.18 -16.73 -21.79
C ASP A 289 -15.09 -16.35 -23.27
N LYS A 290 -13.89 -16.17 -23.84
CA LYS A 290 -13.77 -15.72 -25.23
C LYS A 290 -13.94 -16.81 -26.28
N ASP A 291 -13.72 -18.08 -25.93
CA ASP A 291 -13.93 -19.25 -26.80
C ASP A 291 -14.89 -20.29 -26.15
N PRO A 292 -16.13 -19.94 -25.75
CA PRO A 292 -17.08 -20.97 -25.38
C PRO A 292 -17.61 -21.57 -26.69
N GLN A 293 -17.03 -22.68 -27.14
CA GLN A 293 -17.72 -23.53 -28.12
C GLN A 293 -18.96 -24.14 -27.43
N LYS A 294 -20.02 -23.35 -27.27
CA LYS A 294 -21.36 -23.92 -27.12
C LYS A 294 -21.62 -24.72 -28.41
N PRO A 295 -22.09 -25.98 -28.33
CA PRO A 295 -22.58 -26.64 -29.52
C PRO A 295 -23.67 -25.74 -30.13
N ARG A 296 -23.55 -25.42 -31.43
CA ARG A 296 -24.67 -24.83 -32.17
C ARG A 296 -25.83 -25.80 -32.01
N SER A 297 -26.88 -25.40 -31.31
CA SER A 297 -28.15 -26.12 -31.32
C SER A 297 -28.56 -26.29 -32.77
N SER A 298 -28.62 -27.53 -33.22
CA SER A 298 -29.15 -27.94 -34.51
C SER A 298 -30.67 -27.77 -34.52
N GLU A 299 -31.14 -26.52 -34.55
CA GLU A 299 -32.54 -26.17 -34.77
C GLU A 299 -32.58 -24.93 -35.66
N GLN A 300 -32.32 -25.14 -36.95
CA GLN A 300 -32.75 -24.28 -38.06
C GLN A 300 -32.42 -25.02 -39.36
N ALA A 301 -33.06 -26.18 -39.54
CA ALA A 301 -33.09 -26.90 -40.81
C ALA A 301 -34.47 -27.55 -40.98
N GLN A 302 -35.53 -26.78 -40.78
CA GLN A 302 -36.90 -27.12 -41.21
C GLN A 302 -37.60 -25.78 -41.48
N HIS A 303 -38.24 -25.68 -42.64
CA HIS A 303 -38.87 -24.50 -43.26
C HIS A 303 -38.01 -23.69 -44.23
N ALA A 304 -37.74 -24.32 -45.38
CA ALA A 304 -37.95 -23.71 -46.68
C ALA A 304 -38.27 -24.84 -47.67
N ASP A 305 -39.55 -25.21 -47.72
CA ASP A 305 -40.18 -25.77 -48.92
C ASP A 305 -40.60 -24.60 -49.83
#